data_AF-A0A671VSL3-F1
#
_entry.id   AF-A0A671VSL3-F1
#
_cell.length_a   1.000
_cell.length_b   1.000
_cell.length_c   1.000
_cell.angle_alpha   90.00
_cell.angle_beta   90.00
_cell.angle_gamma   90.00
#
_symmetry.space_group_name_H-M   'P 1'
#
loop_
_entity.id
_entity.type
_entity.pdbx_description
1 polymer ?
#
loop_
_entity_poly.entity_id
_entity_poly.type
_entity_poly.pdbx_seq_one_letter_code
_entity_poly.pdbx_strand_id
1 'polypeptide(L)'
;SLFFFVIIQLLSLSSFEVRLVDSKDECSGRVEVRHGDMWQTVCDTDWTLSKAQVVCDHLECGTAVNASGATHFGQGSGSVVEANARATSAGLSFAFGLTSFLSSYAARLRLASGSSQCSGRVEIFYKGQWGTVCDDEWEMADANVVCRQLGCGHAVSAPASAHFGSGSGPIWLDNVECTGQESALSHCDHNRFGENNCGHGEDAGVVCSGKKSVKLINGAGQCSGRVEISQGGQWGTVCDDEWEMADADVVCRQLGCGHAVSAPTNAHFGSGTGPIWLDDVECTGQESALSHCDHNRFGENNCGHSEDAGVICSGKRPEKPQITFSPATDVKWGDKVEITCTVVSEHLGGTFVLRKMEGNFRMEKYSQHKAATFVFPSVDFSQKGSYYCEYQKKLPNQVIYYPQGNVAELSITGQ
;
A
#
# COMPACT_ATOMS: atom_id res chain seq x y z
N SER A 1 14.55 25.62 -27.53
CA SER A 1 13.59 26.65 -27.99
C SER A 1 13.36 26.66 -29.50
N LEU A 2 14.35 26.91 -30.38
CA LEU A 2 14.06 27.08 -31.82
C LEU A 2 13.43 25.84 -32.51
N PHE A 3 13.79 24.61 -32.10
CA PHE A 3 13.16 23.39 -32.63
C PHE A 3 11.64 23.34 -32.41
N PHE A 4 11.18 23.92 -31.30
CA PHE A 4 9.77 24.03 -30.92
C PHE A 4 9.00 24.95 -31.91
N PHE A 5 9.66 25.98 -32.44
CA PHE A 5 9.08 26.84 -33.47
C PHE A 5 9.05 26.15 -34.83
N VAL A 6 10.15 25.49 -35.26
CA VAL A 6 10.22 24.89 -36.60
C VAL A 6 9.17 23.80 -36.79
N ILE A 7 8.94 22.92 -35.79
CA ILE A 7 7.90 21.89 -35.92
C ILE A 7 6.49 22.51 -35.90
N ILE A 8 6.19 23.44 -34.98
CA ILE A 8 4.87 24.10 -34.93
C ILE A 8 4.59 24.94 -36.20
N GLN A 9 5.62 25.49 -36.83
CA GLN A 9 5.53 26.31 -38.04
C GLN A 9 5.53 25.48 -39.34
N LEU A 10 5.94 24.21 -39.29
CA LEU A 10 5.72 23.22 -40.36
C LEU A 10 4.33 22.56 -40.22
N LEU A 11 3.90 22.24 -39.00
CA LEU A 11 2.56 21.67 -38.72
C LEU A 11 1.40 22.59 -39.14
N SER A 12 1.64 23.88 -39.39
CA SER A 12 0.63 24.81 -39.89
C SER A 12 0.63 25.01 -41.42
N LEU A 13 1.59 24.43 -42.15
CA LEU A 13 1.75 24.62 -43.60
C LEU A 13 2.17 23.33 -44.32
N SER A 14 1.18 22.71 -44.98
CA SER A 14 1.26 21.46 -45.76
C SER A 14 1.41 20.16 -44.95
N SER A 15 0.93 19.06 -45.54
CA SER A 15 0.78 17.75 -44.90
C SER A 15 2.12 17.00 -44.81
N PHE A 16 2.83 17.17 -43.70
CA PHE A 16 3.85 16.22 -43.28
C PHE A 16 3.18 14.96 -42.70
N GLU A 17 3.46 13.81 -43.30
CA GLU A 17 3.19 12.50 -42.70
C GLU A 17 4.50 11.98 -42.06
N VAL A 18 4.39 11.27 -40.94
CA VAL A 18 5.52 10.59 -40.28
C VAL A 18 5.17 9.12 -40.15
N ARG A 19 6.18 8.24 -40.19
CA ARG A 19 6.01 6.81 -39.94
C ARG A 19 7.24 6.18 -39.28
N LEU A 20 7.04 4.99 -38.74
CA LEU A 20 8.11 4.09 -38.31
C LEU A 20 8.12 2.86 -39.22
N VAL A 21 9.31 2.37 -39.57
CA VAL A 21 9.48 1.24 -40.50
C VAL A 21 10.60 0.28 -40.07
N ASP A 22 10.59 -0.92 -40.66
CA ASP A 22 11.53 -2.03 -40.44
C ASP A 22 11.56 -2.56 -38.99
N SER A 23 10.44 -2.39 -38.27
CA SER A 23 10.10 -3.12 -37.04
C SER A 23 8.98 -4.15 -37.32
N LYS A 24 8.54 -4.84 -36.26
CA LYS A 24 7.36 -5.73 -36.23
C LYS A 24 6.15 -5.11 -35.50
N ASP A 25 6.26 -3.83 -35.16
CA ASP A 25 5.43 -3.10 -34.21
C ASP A 25 5.29 -1.65 -34.70
N GLU A 26 4.12 -1.05 -34.53
CA GLU A 26 3.75 0.22 -35.17
C GLU A 26 4.35 1.46 -34.47
N CYS A 27 4.76 1.31 -33.21
CA CYS A 27 5.36 2.35 -32.38
C CYS A 27 6.89 2.23 -32.22
N SER A 28 7.54 1.42 -33.07
CA SER A 28 9.00 1.27 -33.11
C SER A 28 9.49 1.13 -34.54
N GLY A 29 10.75 1.51 -34.78
CA GLY A 29 11.38 1.44 -36.10
C GLY A 29 12.24 2.65 -36.43
N ARG A 30 12.66 2.74 -37.68
CA ARG A 30 13.34 3.92 -38.24
C ARG A 30 12.32 5.02 -38.54
N VAL A 31 12.58 6.24 -38.08
CA VAL A 31 11.76 7.41 -38.41
C VAL A 31 11.94 7.79 -39.87
N GLU A 32 10.83 7.80 -40.61
CA GLU A 32 10.73 8.36 -41.94
C GLU A 32 9.66 9.44 -41.98
N VAL A 33 9.96 10.54 -42.68
CA VAL A 33 9.06 11.68 -42.87
C VAL A 33 8.74 11.83 -44.36
N ARG A 34 7.51 12.19 -44.69
CA ARG A 34 7.05 12.40 -46.06
C ARG A 34 7.11 13.87 -46.43
N HIS A 35 7.75 14.18 -47.54
CA HIS A 35 7.76 15.51 -48.15
C HIS A 35 7.35 15.40 -49.62
N GLY A 36 6.15 15.88 -49.96
CA GLY A 36 5.49 15.55 -51.22
C GLY A 36 5.16 14.06 -51.31
N ASP A 37 5.55 13.40 -52.39
CA ASP A 37 5.34 11.95 -52.59
C ASP A 37 6.57 11.08 -52.28
N MET A 38 7.58 11.66 -51.60
CA MET A 38 8.79 10.93 -51.20
C MET A 38 8.89 10.80 -49.68
N TRP A 39 9.15 9.58 -49.23
CA TRP A 39 9.59 9.29 -47.86
C TRP A 39 11.11 9.49 -47.75
N GLN A 40 11.54 10.12 -46.66
CA GLN A 40 12.93 10.48 -46.38
C GLN A 40 13.30 10.05 -44.96
N THR A 41 14.53 9.58 -44.76
CA THR A 41 15.00 9.15 -43.43
C THR A 41 15.52 10.34 -42.62
N VAL A 42 15.33 10.32 -41.30
CA VAL A 42 15.81 11.39 -40.41
C VAL A 42 17.25 11.09 -39.95
N CYS A 43 18.12 12.10 -39.98
CA CYS A 43 19.50 12.01 -39.51
C CYS A 43 19.60 11.91 -37.98
N ASP A 44 20.62 11.21 -37.49
CA ASP A 44 20.94 11.04 -36.06
C ASP A 44 21.68 12.24 -35.45
N THR A 45 22.24 13.12 -36.27
CA THR A 45 23.04 14.26 -35.82
C THR A 45 22.15 15.24 -35.05
N ASP A 46 22.53 15.48 -33.79
CA ASP A 46 21.71 16.14 -32.77
C ASP A 46 20.35 15.46 -32.47
N TRP A 47 20.16 14.17 -32.77
CA TRP A 47 18.95 13.45 -32.35
C TRP A 47 18.93 13.31 -30.82
N THR A 48 17.85 13.75 -30.18
CA THR A 48 17.70 13.75 -28.72
C THR A 48 16.40 13.11 -28.30
N LEU A 49 16.33 12.69 -27.04
CA LEU A 49 15.11 12.20 -26.40
C LEU A 49 13.92 13.15 -26.60
N SER A 50 14.17 14.46 -26.51
CA SER A 50 13.18 15.52 -26.73
C SER A 50 12.77 15.74 -28.19
N LYS A 51 13.49 15.18 -29.18
CA LYS A 51 13.07 15.14 -30.60
C LYS A 51 12.30 13.85 -30.89
N ALA A 52 12.76 12.73 -30.34
CA ALA A 52 12.03 11.46 -30.36
C ALA A 52 10.64 11.61 -29.73
N GLN A 53 10.51 12.35 -28.62
CA GLN A 53 9.24 12.62 -27.98
C GLN A 53 8.21 13.23 -28.94
N VAL A 54 8.59 14.18 -29.79
CA VAL A 54 7.66 14.84 -30.72
C VAL A 54 7.17 13.89 -31.82
N VAL A 55 7.97 12.89 -32.21
CA VAL A 55 7.52 11.82 -33.11
C VAL A 55 6.57 10.87 -32.39
N CYS A 56 6.85 10.52 -31.13
CA CYS A 56 5.95 9.70 -30.32
C CYS A 56 4.62 10.42 -30.02
N ASP A 57 4.64 11.72 -29.75
CA ASP A 57 3.45 12.56 -29.55
C ASP A 57 2.57 12.60 -30.82
N HIS A 58 3.19 12.68 -32.00
CA HIS A 58 2.50 12.77 -33.29
C HIS A 58 1.93 11.42 -33.78
N LEU A 59 2.56 10.30 -33.40
CA LEU A 59 2.11 8.94 -33.70
C LEU A 59 1.31 8.30 -32.56
N GLU A 60 0.97 9.07 -31.52
CA GLU A 60 0.29 8.65 -30.28
C GLU A 60 1.02 7.55 -29.47
N CYS A 61 2.29 7.27 -29.79
CA CYS A 61 3.17 6.26 -29.20
C CYS A 61 3.76 6.59 -27.80
N GLY A 62 3.15 7.51 -27.04
CA GLY A 62 3.50 7.77 -25.65
C GLY A 62 4.85 8.47 -25.42
N THR A 63 5.57 8.10 -24.35
CA THR A 63 6.84 8.75 -23.98
C THR A 63 8.04 8.08 -24.65
N ALA A 64 8.85 8.88 -25.35
CA ALA A 64 10.12 8.44 -25.91
C ALA A 64 11.10 8.09 -24.77
N VAL A 65 11.21 6.80 -24.46
CA VAL A 65 12.04 6.30 -23.37
C VAL A 65 13.55 6.47 -23.60
N ASN A 66 13.97 6.50 -24.87
CA ASN A 66 15.36 6.29 -25.27
C ASN A 66 15.55 6.77 -26.73
N ALA A 67 16.73 7.31 -27.10
CA ALA A 67 17.01 7.84 -28.44
C ALA A 67 18.47 7.53 -28.85
N SER A 68 18.67 6.55 -29.76
CA SER A 68 19.98 5.88 -29.93
C SER A 68 20.79 6.39 -31.12
N GLY A 69 22.00 5.84 -31.25
CA GLY A 69 22.97 6.07 -32.32
C GLY A 69 23.34 4.80 -33.13
N ALA A 70 22.41 3.91 -33.49
CA ALA A 70 22.74 2.59 -34.09
C ALA A 70 21.67 1.99 -35.04
N THR A 71 22.09 1.27 -36.09
CA THR A 71 21.24 0.55 -37.07
C THR A 71 20.57 -0.71 -36.49
N HIS A 72 19.59 -0.50 -35.60
CA HIS A 72 18.85 -1.61 -34.97
C HIS A 72 17.73 -2.16 -35.86
N PHE A 73 17.04 -1.28 -36.60
CA PHE A 73 15.89 -1.58 -37.46
C PHE A 73 16.25 -1.41 -38.94
N GLY A 74 17.31 -2.10 -39.38
CA GLY A 74 17.78 -2.07 -40.77
C GLY A 74 18.31 -0.70 -41.25
N GLN A 75 18.70 -0.64 -42.52
CA GLN A 75 19.18 0.57 -43.19
C GLN A 75 18.16 1.03 -44.23
N GLY A 76 17.66 2.26 -44.10
CA GLY A 76 16.80 2.87 -45.10
C GLY A 76 17.56 3.28 -46.36
N SER A 77 16.88 3.21 -47.51
CA SER A 77 17.42 3.61 -48.82
C SER A 77 16.73 4.88 -49.33
N GLY A 78 17.47 5.99 -49.45
CA GLY A 78 16.91 7.22 -49.99
C GLY A 78 17.71 8.47 -49.64
N SER A 79 17.02 9.60 -49.62
CA SER A 79 17.56 10.86 -49.13
C SER A 79 17.36 10.99 -47.62
N VAL A 80 18.33 11.64 -46.96
CA VAL A 80 18.33 11.89 -45.52
C VAL A 80 18.03 13.36 -45.27
N VAL A 81 17.24 13.69 -44.23
CA VAL A 81 17.01 15.05 -43.76
C VAL A 81 17.72 15.30 -42.42
N GLU A 82 18.42 16.43 -42.30
CA GLU A 82 19.12 16.78 -41.05
C GLU A 82 18.15 17.17 -39.94
N ALA A 83 18.40 16.69 -38.72
CA ALA A 83 17.62 17.05 -37.54
C ALA A 83 18.03 18.40 -36.92
N ASN A 84 18.68 19.32 -37.66
CA ASN A 84 19.13 20.62 -37.15
C ASN A 84 18.69 21.79 -38.05
N ALA A 85 18.31 22.91 -37.43
CA ALA A 85 17.65 24.04 -38.09
C ALA A 85 18.65 25.09 -38.59
N ARG A 86 19.37 24.79 -39.67
CA ARG A 86 20.13 25.80 -40.46
C ARG A 86 19.90 25.65 -41.97
N ALA A 87 18.94 26.42 -42.47
CA ALA A 87 18.78 26.61 -43.91
C ALA A 87 19.89 27.54 -44.47
N THR A 88 21.00 26.95 -44.91
CA THR A 88 21.97 27.59 -45.81
C THR A 88 22.45 26.59 -46.87
N SER A 89 22.79 27.09 -48.05
CA SER A 89 23.02 26.28 -49.25
C SER A 89 24.44 25.69 -49.37
N ALA A 90 24.49 24.60 -50.15
CA ALA A 90 25.66 24.00 -50.80
C ALA A 90 26.68 23.23 -49.92
N GLY A 91 27.19 22.12 -50.48
CA GLY A 91 28.46 21.51 -50.07
C GLY A 91 28.37 20.08 -49.54
N LEU A 92 28.63 19.12 -50.43
CA LEU A 92 28.93 17.70 -50.13
C LEU A 92 29.80 17.50 -48.88
N SER A 93 29.41 16.59 -47.98
CA SER A 93 30.33 15.79 -47.15
C SER A 93 29.65 14.52 -46.62
N PHE A 94 30.44 13.47 -46.40
CA PHE A 94 29.99 12.18 -45.88
C PHE A 94 30.08 12.13 -44.34
N ALA A 95 29.02 11.67 -43.69
CA ALA A 95 29.06 11.02 -42.38
C ALA A 95 27.91 9.98 -42.33
N PHE A 96 28.10 8.87 -41.61
CA PHE A 96 27.10 7.81 -41.50
C PHE A 96 26.24 8.02 -40.24
N GLY A 97 24.93 8.20 -40.41
CA GLY A 97 23.98 8.40 -39.31
C GLY A 97 23.11 7.17 -39.01
N LEU A 98 22.78 6.96 -37.72
CA LEU A 98 22.18 5.73 -37.19
C LEU A 98 21.25 6.01 -35.97
N THR A 99 20.03 5.45 -35.83
CA THR A 99 19.19 5.60 -34.60
C THR A 99 18.26 4.40 -34.28
N SER A 100 17.82 4.25 -33.01
CA SER A 100 16.88 3.21 -32.52
C SER A 100 16.27 3.49 -31.12
N PHE A 101 15.29 2.68 -30.64
CA PHE A 101 15.09 2.20 -29.23
C PHE A 101 13.91 1.17 -29.12
N LEU A 102 13.46 0.82 -27.90
CA LEU A 102 12.35 -0.09 -27.57
C LEU A 102 11.55 0.40 -26.34
N SER A 103 10.20 0.38 -26.36
CA SER A 103 9.34 0.15 -25.17
C SER A 103 7.84 0.03 -25.53
N SER A 104 7.10 -0.84 -24.82
CA SER A 104 5.64 -0.72 -24.63
C SER A 104 5.32 0.33 -23.57
N TYR A 105 4.11 0.95 -23.56
CA TYR A 105 3.80 2.00 -22.59
C TYR A 105 2.43 1.88 -21.89
N ALA A 106 2.48 1.83 -20.56
CA ALA A 106 1.32 1.87 -19.66
C ALA A 106 1.10 3.29 -19.07
N ALA A 107 -0.15 3.72 -18.91
CA ALA A 107 -0.46 4.96 -18.22
C ALA A 107 -0.07 4.90 -16.73
N ARG A 108 0.39 6.04 -16.18
CA ARG A 108 0.78 6.13 -14.76
C ARG A 108 -0.45 6.17 -13.86
N LEU A 109 -0.45 5.38 -12.80
CA LEU A 109 -1.57 5.19 -11.88
C LEU A 109 -1.14 5.48 -10.43
N ARG A 110 -2.05 5.98 -9.60
CA ARG A 110 -1.88 6.13 -8.14
C ARG A 110 -3.17 5.76 -7.41
N LEU A 111 -3.06 5.52 -6.10
CA LEU A 111 -4.20 5.42 -5.19
C LEU A 111 -4.26 6.67 -4.30
N ALA A 112 -5.47 7.18 -4.08
CA ALA A 112 -5.71 8.39 -3.29
C ALA A 112 -6.76 8.15 -2.18
N SER A 113 -6.67 8.94 -1.10
CA SER A 113 -7.63 8.93 0.03
C SER A 113 -7.83 7.58 0.75
N GLY A 114 -6.95 6.59 0.54
CA GLY A 114 -6.99 5.30 1.22
C GLY A 114 -6.24 5.24 2.55
N SER A 115 -6.41 4.13 3.27
CA SER A 115 -5.78 3.85 4.56
C SER A 115 -4.33 3.33 4.46
N SER A 116 -3.84 3.07 3.25
CA SER A 116 -2.49 2.55 2.98
C SER A 116 -2.07 2.90 1.56
N GLN A 117 -0.79 2.71 1.21
CA GLN A 117 -0.30 2.84 -0.17
C GLN A 117 -0.90 1.81 -1.16
N CYS A 118 -1.63 0.81 -0.66
CA CYS A 118 -2.24 -0.28 -1.42
C CYS A 118 -3.78 -0.33 -1.26
N SER A 119 -4.39 0.80 -0.89
CA SER A 119 -5.86 1.00 -0.88
C SER A 119 -6.18 2.45 -1.27
N GLY A 120 -7.35 2.71 -1.83
CA GLY A 120 -7.81 4.06 -2.18
C GLY A 120 -8.62 4.15 -3.47
N ARG A 121 -9.08 5.37 -3.79
CA ARG A 121 -9.64 5.75 -5.09
C ARG A 121 -8.56 5.61 -6.18
N VAL A 122 -8.93 5.08 -7.34
CA VAL A 122 -8.02 4.92 -8.48
C VAL A 122 -7.92 6.24 -9.23
N GLU A 123 -6.69 6.70 -9.46
CA GLU A 123 -6.42 7.88 -10.28
C GLU A 123 -5.33 7.60 -11.30
N ILE A 124 -5.54 8.08 -12.52
CA ILE A 124 -4.70 7.84 -13.70
C ILE A 124 -4.19 9.19 -14.25
N PHE A 125 -2.97 9.21 -14.77
CA PHE A 125 -2.34 10.41 -15.31
C PHE A 125 -2.32 10.37 -16.83
N TYR A 126 -3.12 11.23 -17.46
CA TYR A 126 -3.27 11.32 -18.91
C TYR A 126 -3.20 12.78 -19.37
N LYS A 127 -2.60 13.02 -20.54
CA LYS A 127 -2.38 14.36 -21.15
C LYS A 127 -1.90 15.46 -20.18
N GLY A 128 -1.06 15.09 -19.21
CA GLY A 128 -0.46 16.01 -18.24
C GLY A 128 -1.25 16.24 -16.95
N GLN A 129 -2.41 15.60 -16.77
CA GLN A 129 -3.31 15.82 -15.64
C GLN A 129 -3.76 14.49 -15.00
N TRP A 130 -3.87 14.49 -13.66
CA TRP A 130 -4.52 13.40 -12.92
C TRP A 130 -6.05 13.50 -13.05
N GLY A 131 -6.69 12.36 -13.22
CA GLY A 131 -8.14 12.19 -13.22
C GLY A 131 -8.53 10.84 -12.64
N THR A 132 -9.81 10.63 -12.38
CA THR A 132 -10.35 9.41 -11.76
C THR A 132 -10.79 8.38 -12.81
N VAL A 133 -11.31 7.25 -12.33
CA VAL A 133 -11.89 6.15 -13.12
C VAL A 133 -13.33 5.97 -12.64
N CYS A 134 -14.29 5.79 -13.54
CA CYS A 134 -15.68 5.51 -13.16
C CYS A 134 -15.83 4.06 -12.64
N ASP A 135 -16.87 3.81 -11.84
CA ASP A 135 -17.24 2.50 -11.30
C ASP A 135 -18.28 1.72 -12.10
N ASP A 136 -18.82 2.29 -13.19
CA ASP A 136 -19.57 1.53 -14.19
C ASP A 136 -18.68 0.40 -14.76
N GLU A 137 -19.19 -0.82 -14.69
CA GLU A 137 -18.53 -2.09 -15.05
C GLU A 137 -17.26 -2.44 -14.24
N TRP A 138 -16.96 -1.73 -13.14
CA TRP A 138 -15.76 -1.95 -12.31
C TRP A 138 -15.81 -3.23 -11.45
N GLU A 139 -15.06 -4.26 -11.84
CA GLU A 139 -15.02 -5.57 -11.19
C GLU A 139 -13.70 -5.87 -10.44
N MET A 140 -13.62 -7.09 -9.90
CA MET A 140 -12.42 -7.63 -9.24
C MET A 140 -11.26 -7.89 -10.21
N ALA A 141 -11.51 -7.99 -11.52
CA ALA A 141 -10.45 -8.18 -12.52
C ALA A 141 -9.61 -6.91 -12.69
N ASP A 142 -10.27 -5.76 -12.75
CA ASP A 142 -9.72 -4.43 -12.98
C ASP A 142 -8.96 -3.96 -11.76
N ALA A 143 -9.58 -4.13 -10.59
CA ALA A 143 -8.90 -3.96 -9.31
C ALA A 143 -7.64 -4.86 -9.21
N ASN A 144 -7.66 -6.08 -9.76
CA ASN A 144 -6.49 -6.96 -9.72
C ASN A 144 -5.39 -6.51 -10.70
N VAL A 145 -5.74 -5.96 -11.87
CA VAL A 145 -4.80 -5.28 -12.77
C VAL A 145 -4.16 -4.09 -12.07
N VAL A 146 -4.94 -3.22 -11.41
CA VAL A 146 -4.42 -2.09 -10.61
C VAL A 146 -3.46 -2.56 -9.52
N CYS A 147 -3.87 -3.54 -8.71
CA CYS A 147 -3.04 -4.07 -7.63
C CYS A 147 -1.73 -4.69 -8.13
N ARG A 148 -1.76 -5.34 -9.30
CA ARG A 148 -0.57 -5.91 -9.94
C ARG A 148 0.33 -4.84 -10.56
N GLN A 149 -0.24 -3.84 -11.24
CA GLN A 149 0.47 -2.71 -11.85
C GLN A 149 1.22 -1.88 -10.80
N LEU A 150 0.61 -1.67 -9.62
CA LEU A 150 1.23 -0.99 -8.47
C LEU A 150 2.21 -1.87 -7.69
N GLY A 151 2.35 -3.16 -8.02
CA GLY A 151 3.13 -4.12 -7.25
C GLY A 151 2.56 -4.43 -5.86
N CYS A 152 1.31 -4.03 -5.58
CA CYS A 152 0.58 -4.17 -4.32
C CYS A 152 -0.04 -5.58 -4.08
N GLY A 153 0.29 -6.56 -4.92
CA GLY A 153 -0.21 -7.94 -4.81
C GLY A 153 -1.48 -8.17 -5.64
N HIS A 154 -2.46 -8.87 -5.07
CA HIS A 154 -3.75 -9.17 -5.71
C HIS A 154 -4.86 -8.27 -5.14
N ALA A 155 -5.99 -8.15 -5.84
CA ALA A 155 -7.17 -7.46 -5.30
C ALA A 155 -7.83 -8.25 -4.15
N VAL A 156 -8.24 -7.52 -3.12
CA VAL A 156 -9.08 -8.00 -2.00
C VAL A 156 -10.49 -7.45 -2.11
N SER A 157 -10.66 -6.23 -2.62
CA SER A 157 -11.95 -5.72 -3.09
C SER A 157 -11.79 -4.63 -4.16
N ALA A 158 -12.87 -4.41 -4.91
CA ALA A 158 -13.08 -3.31 -5.85
C ALA A 158 -14.21 -2.39 -5.33
N PRO A 159 -13.95 -1.42 -4.43
CA PRO A 159 -15.00 -0.52 -3.93
C PRO A 159 -15.48 0.48 -4.97
N ALA A 160 -16.79 0.57 -5.15
CA ALA A 160 -17.51 1.56 -5.95
C ALA A 160 -18.07 2.71 -5.08
N SER A 161 -18.91 3.54 -5.70
CA SER A 161 -19.68 4.67 -5.18
C SER A 161 -18.85 5.66 -4.36
N ALA A 162 -17.68 6.04 -4.89
CA ALA A 162 -16.73 6.95 -4.24
C ALA A 162 -16.41 6.57 -2.78
N HIS A 163 -16.25 5.28 -2.49
CA HIS A 163 -16.00 4.74 -1.13
C HIS A 163 -14.84 5.41 -0.38
N PHE A 164 -13.81 5.88 -1.09
CA PHE A 164 -12.67 6.62 -0.53
C PHE A 164 -12.83 8.16 -0.62
N GLY A 165 -14.06 8.63 -0.77
CA GLY A 165 -14.42 10.00 -1.10
C GLY A 165 -14.23 10.32 -2.58
N SER A 166 -15.04 11.26 -3.07
CA SER A 166 -14.95 11.84 -4.42
C SER A 166 -13.58 12.46 -4.69
N GLY A 167 -13.11 12.32 -5.92
CA GLY A 167 -11.97 13.04 -6.49
C GLY A 167 -12.37 14.41 -7.03
N SER A 168 -11.55 14.94 -7.94
CA SER A 168 -11.84 16.18 -8.68
C SER A 168 -11.02 16.27 -9.96
N GLY A 169 -11.61 16.86 -11.00
CA GLY A 169 -10.97 17.07 -12.30
C GLY A 169 -11.68 16.29 -13.40
N PRO A 170 -10.96 15.73 -14.39
CA PRO A 170 -11.54 14.82 -15.36
C PRO A 170 -11.75 13.43 -14.74
N ILE A 171 -12.81 12.75 -15.16
CA ILE A 171 -12.88 11.29 -15.16
C ILE A 171 -12.20 10.85 -16.47
N TRP A 172 -11.19 9.99 -16.40
CA TRP A 172 -10.34 9.64 -17.53
C TRP A 172 -10.67 8.29 -18.16
N LEU A 173 -11.14 7.32 -17.36
CA LEU A 173 -11.55 5.99 -17.81
C LEU A 173 -12.95 5.67 -17.31
N ASP A 174 -13.65 4.86 -18.09
CA ASP A 174 -15.07 4.55 -17.96
C ASP A 174 -15.37 3.25 -18.75
N ASN A 175 -16.36 2.46 -18.30
CA ASN A 175 -16.62 1.08 -18.75
C ASN A 175 -15.33 0.26 -18.88
N VAL A 176 -14.61 0.04 -17.78
CA VAL A 176 -13.30 -0.65 -17.83
C VAL A 176 -13.50 -2.16 -17.69
N GLU A 177 -13.26 -2.91 -18.77
CA GLU A 177 -13.33 -4.39 -18.82
C GLU A 177 -11.92 -5.00 -18.97
N CYS A 178 -11.31 -5.41 -17.86
CA CYS A 178 -10.06 -6.17 -17.84
C CYS A 178 -10.29 -7.70 -17.82
N THR A 179 -9.50 -8.47 -18.56
CA THR A 179 -9.44 -9.94 -18.39
C THR A 179 -8.69 -10.38 -17.13
N GLY A 180 -8.05 -9.43 -16.42
CA GLY A 180 -7.20 -9.66 -15.26
C GLY A 180 -5.75 -10.04 -15.64
N GLN A 181 -5.42 -10.05 -16.94
CA GLN A 181 -4.09 -10.41 -17.46
C GLN A 181 -3.33 -9.24 -18.07
N GLU A 182 -3.93 -8.06 -18.10
CA GLU A 182 -3.36 -6.82 -18.60
C GLU A 182 -2.22 -6.31 -17.71
N SER A 183 -1.14 -5.83 -18.31
CA SER A 183 0.02 -5.31 -17.57
C SER A 183 -0.24 -3.96 -16.89
N ALA A 184 -1.32 -3.27 -17.27
CA ALA A 184 -1.77 -2.01 -16.71
C ALA A 184 -3.24 -1.75 -17.06
N LEU A 185 -3.89 -0.87 -16.28
CA LEU A 185 -5.32 -0.56 -16.45
C LEU A 185 -5.64 0.04 -17.83
N SER A 186 -4.73 0.83 -18.40
CA SER A 186 -4.85 1.40 -19.75
C SER A 186 -4.57 0.41 -20.90
N HIS A 187 -4.60 -0.89 -20.63
CA HIS A 187 -4.53 -1.95 -21.64
C HIS A 187 -5.75 -2.88 -21.60
N CYS A 188 -6.71 -2.61 -20.72
CA CYS A 188 -8.03 -3.26 -20.70
C CYS A 188 -8.92 -2.65 -21.79
N ASP A 189 -10.06 -3.27 -22.12
CA ASP A 189 -11.03 -2.57 -22.95
C ASP A 189 -11.69 -1.45 -22.13
N HIS A 190 -11.91 -0.29 -22.74
CA HIS A 190 -12.48 0.88 -22.06
C HIS A 190 -12.95 1.96 -23.03
N ASN A 191 -13.86 2.82 -22.59
CA ASN A 191 -14.26 4.03 -23.33
C ASN A 191 -13.04 4.94 -23.61
N ARG A 192 -13.14 5.81 -24.63
CA ARG A 192 -12.01 6.68 -25.01
C ARG A 192 -11.62 7.58 -23.84
N PHE A 193 -10.34 7.90 -23.68
CA PHE A 193 -9.87 8.72 -22.56
C PHE A 193 -10.61 10.06 -22.44
N GLY A 194 -11.42 10.20 -21.39
CA GLY A 194 -12.26 11.39 -21.12
C GLY A 194 -13.65 11.38 -21.78
N GLU A 195 -14.06 10.28 -22.42
CA GLU A 195 -15.43 10.01 -22.87
C GLU A 195 -16.12 9.18 -21.78
N ASN A 196 -17.09 9.77 -21.09
CA ASN A 196 -17.85 9.15 -19.99
C ASN A 196 -19.19 9.85 -19.74
N ASN A 197 -20.08 9.18 -19.00
CA ASN A 197 -21.38 9.67 -18.53
C ASN A 197 -21.41 10.02 -17.03
N CYS A 198 -20.41 9.59 -16.26
CA CYS A 198 -20.37 9.58 -14.80
C CYS A 198 -20.11 10.95 -14.13
N GLY A 199 -20.26 11.01 -12.80
CA GLY A 199 -19.72 12.06 -11.94
C GLY A 199 -18.85 11.48 -10.81
N HIS A 200 -18.22 12.36 -10.01
CA HIS A 200 -17.36 11.92 -8.89
C HIS A 200 -18.13 11.27 -7.70
N GLY A 201 -19.42 10.97 -7.85
CA GLY A 201 -20.14 10.03 -6.99
C GLY A 201 -19.83 8.57 -7.33
N GLU A 202 -19.43 8.32 -8.57
CA GLU A 202 -19.11 7.02 -9.19
C GLU A 202 -17.58 6.81 -9.34
N ASP A 203 -16.75 7.46 -8.52
CA ASP A 203 -15.29 7.27 -8.59
C ASP A 203 -14.86 5.90 -8.01
N ALA A 204 -14.27 5.06 -8.85
CA ALA A 204 -13.81 3.72 -8.51
C ALA A 204 -12.61 3.69 -7.54
N GLY A 205 -12.51 2.61 -6.77
CA GLY A 205 -11.42 2.35 -5.83
C GLY A 205 -10.98 0.89 -5.79
N VAL A 206 -9.89 0.64 -5.04
CA VAL A 206 -9.37 -0.71 -4.76
C VAL A 206 -8.97 -0.88 -3.30
N VAL A 207 -8.99 -2.13 -2.84
CA VAL A 207 -8.17 -2.61 -1.73
C VAL A 207 -7.36 -3.79 -2.22
N CYS A 208 -6.05 -3.69 -2.20
CA CYS A 208 -5.15 -4.79 -2.53
C CYS A 208 -4.79 -5.61 -1.28
N SER A 209 -4.20 -6.79 -1.47
CA SER A 209 -3.61 -7.59 -0.39
C SER A 209 -2.48 -6.87 0.35
N GLY A 210 -1.93 -5.84 -0.30
CA GLY A 210 -0.62 -5.28 0.00
C GLY A 210 0.48 -6.24 -0.45
N LYS A 211 1.59 -5.68 -0.92
CA LYS A 211 2.87 -6.39 -0.81
C LYS A 211 3.25 -6.27 0.67
N LYS A 212 2.88 -7.25 1.47
CA LYS A 212 3.26 -7.30 2.89
C LYS A 212 4.78 -7.37 2.98
N SER A 213 5.42 -6.21 3.10
CA SER A 213 6.86 -6.13 3.31
C SER A 213 7.23 -6.58 4.72
N VAL A 214 6.32 -6.50 5.69
CA VAL A 214 6.48 -6.99 7.06
C VAL A 214 5.56 -8.19 7.32
N LYS A 215 6.03 -9.15 8.13
CA LYS A 215 5.26 -10.27 8.72
C LYS A 215 5.71 -10.48 10.17
N LEU A 216 4.91 -11.20 10.96
CA LEU A 216 5.24 -11.59 12.33
C LEU A 216 5.37 -13.11 12.45
N ILE A 217 6.38 -13.57 13.21
CA ILE A 217 6.71 -14.99 13.37
C ILE A 217 6.80 -15.35 14.86
N ASN A 218 6.41 -16.58 15.23
CA ASN A 218 6.49 -17.16 16.58
C ASN A 218 5.62 -16.52 17.70
N GLY A 219 4.73 -15.57 17.40
CA GLY A 219 3.69 -15.15 18.35
C GLY A 219 2.46 -16.07 18.37
N ALA A 220 1.60 -15.94 19.38
CA ALA A 220 0.36 -16.73 19.50
C ALA A 220 -0.72 -16.44 18.43
N GLY A 221 -0.50 -15.46 17.54
CA GLY A 221 -1.38 -15.19 16.41
C GLY A 221 -0.79 -14.17 15.43
N GLN A 222 -1.55 -13.84 14.37
CA GLN A 222 -1.11 -12.95 13.27
C GLN A 222 -0.78 -11.49 13.65
N CYS A 223 -0.89 -11.12 14.93
CA CYS A 223 -0.73 -9.76 15.46
C CYS A 223 0.30 -9.67 16.60
N SER A 224 1.19 -10.66 16.71
CA SER A 224 2.36 -10.65 17.58
C SER A 224 3.47 -11.56 17.03
N GLY A 225 4.71 -11.31 17.45
CA GLY A 225 5.86 -12.11 17.04
C GLY A 225 7.12 -11.29 16.78
N ARG A 226 8.20 -11.98 16.40
CA ARG A 226 9.42 -11.37 15.82
C ARG A 226 9.04 -10.66 14.52
N VAL A 227 9.57 -9.46 14.32
CA VAL A 227 9.41 -8.68 13.08
C VAL A 227 10.36 -9.25 12.03
N GLU A 228 9.80 -9.67 10.89
CA GLU A 228 10.59 -9.96 9.69
C GLU A 228 10.12 -9.09 8.54
N ILE A 229 11.08 -8.49 7.84
CA ILE A 229 10.88 -7.63 6.68
C ILE A 229 11.42 -8.29 5.40
N SER A 230 10.84 -7.98 4.25
CA SER A 230 11.17 -8.54 2.94
C SER A 230 11.85 -7.48 2.06
N GLN A 231 13.15 -7.64 1.80
CA GLN A 231 13.89 -6.83 0.83
C GLN A 231 14.55 -7.68 -0.26
N GLY A 232 14.63 -7.16 -1.48
CA GLY A 232 15.18 -7.87 -2.64
C GLY A 232 14.48 -9.19 -3.02
N GLY A 233 13.33 -9.51 -2.40
CA GLY A 233 12.66 -10.82 -2.50
C GLY A 233 13.09 -11.84 -1.43
N GLN A 234 13.94 -11.46 -0.49
CA GLN A 234 14.39 -12.27 0.64
C GLN A 234 13.85 -11.70 1.97
N TRP A 235 13.41 -12.60 2.86
CA TRP A 235 13.06 -12.23 4.22
C TRP A 235 14.32 -12.12 5.10
N GLY A 236 14.28 -11.18 6.03
CA GLY A 236 15.28 -10.95 7.06
C GLY A 236 14.64 -10.31 8.29
N THR A 237 15.37 -10.19 9.38
CA THR A 237 14.87 -9.64 10.65
C THR A 237 15.13 -8.12 10.75
N VAL A 238 14.77 -7.54 11.89
CA VAL A 238 15.00 -6.15 12.28
C VAL A 238 15.75 -6.19 13.61
N CYS A 239 16.82 -5.41 13.79
CA CYS A 239 17.51 -5.32 15.07
C CYS A 239 16.67 -4.54 16.10
N ASP A 240 16.96 -4.74 17.38
CA ASP A 240 16.31 -4.07 18.50
C ASP A 240 17.10 -2.91 19.14
N ASP A 241 18.26 -2.56 18.58
CA ASP A 241 18.88 -1.25 18.81
C ASP A 241 17.91 -0.13 18.36
N GLU A 242 17.73 0.85 19.25
CA GLU A 242 16.77 1.97 19.18
C GLU A 242 15.27 1.58 19.02
N TRP A 243 14.91 0.30 19.11
CA TRP A 243 13.54 -0.19 18.90
C TRP A 243 12.53 0.20 20.00
N GLU A 244 11.69 1.19 19.71
CA GLU A 244 10.72 1.77 20.63
C GLU A 244 9.25 1.35 20.36
N MET A 245 8.35 1.92 21.16
CA MET A 245 6.90 1.76 21.01
C MET A 245 6.33 2.42 19.75
N ALA A 246 7.06 3.35 19.11
CA ALA A 246 6.61 4.04 17.89
C ALA A 246 6.71 3.13 16.67
N ASP A 247 7.83 2.41 16.55
CA ASP A 247 8.18 1.49 15.47
C ASP A 247 7.28 0.27 15.51
N ALA A 248 7.02 -0.22 16.72
CA ALA A 248 5.99 -1.21 16.97
C ALA A 248 4.60 -0.73 16.54
N ASP A 249 4.21 0.53 16.76
CA ASP A 249 2.88 1.03 16.33
C ASP A 249 2.80 1.14 14.81
N VAL A 250 3.88 1.56 14.13
CA VAL A 250 3.99 1.54 12.67
C VAL A 250 3.83 0.12 12.12
N VAL A 251 4.50 -0.88 12.68
CA VAL A 251 4.32 -2.30 12.31
C VAL A 251 2.87 -2.75 12.55
N CYS A 252 2.30 -2.46 13.71
CA CYS A 252 0.93 -2.85 14.04
C CYS A 252 -0.11 -2.20 13.12
N ARG A 253 0.06 -0.91 12.78
CA ARG A 253 -0.73 -0.18 11.78
C ARG A 253 -0.57 -0.77 10.38
N GLN A 254 0.66 -1.00 9.93
CA GLN A 254 0.99 -1.53 8.60
C GLN A 254 0.38 -2.93 8.37
N LEU A 255 0.36 -3.77 9.41
CA LEU A 255 -0.30 -5.09 9.38
C LEU A 255 -1.83 -5.00 9.56
N GLY A 256 -2.36 -3.83 9.88
CA GLY A 256 -3.76 -3.60 10.24
C GLY A 256 -4.15 -4.23 11.58
N CYS A 257 -3.20 -4.57 12.44
CA CYS A 257 -3.39 -5.24 13.73
C CYS A 257 -3.80 -4.28 14.87
N GLY A 258 -4.17 -3.04 14.56
CA GLY A 258 -4.47 -2.00 15.55
C GLY A 258 -3.20 -1.31 16.00
N HIS A 259 -3.09 -1.03 17.30
CA HIS A 259 -1.97 -0.31 17.90
C HIS A 259 -1.01 -1.25 18.63
N ALA A 260 0.23 -0.79 18.86
CA ALA A 260 1.21 -1.51 19.67
C ALA A 260 0.84 -1.50 21.16
N VAL A 261 1.08 -2.64 21.80
CA VAL A 261 0.97 -2.84 23.26
C VAL A 261 2.34 -3.06 23.90
N SER A 262 3.30 -3.55 23.13
CA SER A 262 4.69 -3.75 23.52
C SER A 262 5.56 -3.85 22.26
N ALA A 263 6.80 -3.37 22.40
CA ALA A 263 7.91 -3.63 21.50
C ALA A 263 8.92 -4.56 22.21
N PRO A 264 8.77 -5.91 22.17
CA PRO A 264 9.75 -6.81 22.77
C PRO A 264 11.08 -6.81 22.03
N THR A 265 12.16 -6.79 22.79
CA THR A 265 13.56 -6.89 22.34
C THR A 265 14.18 -8.22 22.80
N ASN A 266 15.50 -8.38 22.66
CA ASN A 266 16.31 -9.52 23.05
C ASN A 266 15.78 -10.86 22.50
N ALA A 267 15.39 -10.86 21.22
CA ALA A 267 14.84 -12.02 20.51
C ALA A 267 13.71 -12.75 21.29
N HIS A 268 12.80 -11.98 21.92
CA HIS A 268 11.71 -12.48 22.77
C HIS A 268 10.88 -13.63 22.15
N PHE A 269 10.69 -13.62 20.83
CA PHE A 269 9.96 -14.67 20.08
C PHE A 269 10.89 -15.74 19.47
N GLY A 270 12.11 -15.87 20.02
CA GLY A 270 13.22 -16.63 19.48
C GLY A 270 13.93 -15.93 18.33
N SER A 271 15.21 -16.22 18.17
CA SER A 271 16.04 -15.80 17.04
C SER A 271 15.46 -16.22 15.70
N GLY A 272 15.62 -15.37 14.70
CA GLY A 272 15.40 -15.62 13.28
C GLY A 272 16.64 -16.19 12.59
N THR A 273 16.64 -16.10 11.26
CA THR A 273 17.72 -16.62 10.40
C THR A 273 17.81 -15.84 9.10
N GLY A 274 19.01 -15.46 8.68
CA GLY A 274 19.27 -14.89 7.36
C GLY A 274 19.95 -13.53 7.48
N PRO A 275 19.62 -12.55 6.62
CA PRO A 275 20.05 -11.17 6.83
C PRO A 275 19.24 -10.53 7.97
N ILE A 276 19.89 -9.63 8.73
CA ILE A 276 19.21 -8.56 9.45
C ILE A 276 19.09 -7.42 8.44
N TRP A 277 17.88 -6.93 8.19
CA TRP A 277 17.61 -5.96 7.11
C TRP A 277 17.50 -4.51 7.58
N LEU A 278 17.15 -4.28 8.85
CA LEU A 278 17.00 -2.94 9.43
C LEU A 278 17.71 -2.91 10.80
N ASP A 279 18.30 -1.76 11.10
CA ASP A 279 19.08 -1.44 12.29
C ASP A 279 19.00 0.07 12.55
N ASP A 280 19.18 0.53 13.79
CA ASP A 280 18.92 1.90 14.27
C ASP A 280 17.60 2.48 13.71
N VAL A 281 16.44 1.92 14.07
CA VAL A 281 15.15 2.30 13.47
C VAL A 281 14.42 3.33 14.32
N GLU A 282 14.34 4.59 13.85
CA GLU A 282 13.59 5.68 14.49
C GLU A 282 12.31 6.06 13.69
N CYS A 283 11.14 5.58 14.14
CA CYS A 283 9.83 6.02 13.65
C CYS A 283 9.23 7.16 14.49
N THR A 284 8.58 8.14 13.85
CA THR A 284 7.74 9.14 14.55
C THR A 284 6.38 8.58 15.00
N GLY A 285 6.03 7.37 14.56
CA GLY A 285 4.74 6.71 14.80
C GLY A 285 3.65 7.11 13.79
N GLN A 286 3.94 8.02 12.86
CA GLN A 286 3.00 8.46 11.82
C GLN A 286 3.19 7.75 10.47
N GLU A 287 4.29 7.02 10.32
CA GLU A 287 4.71 6.35 9.08
C GLU A 287 3.70 5.30 8.62
N SER A 288 3.60 5.12 7.31
CA SER A 288 2.69 4.17 6.67
C SER A 288 3.25 2.75 6.55
N ALA A 289 4.56 2.59 6.73
CA ALA A 289 5.28 1.32 6.74
C ALA A 289 6.62 1.49 7.46
N LEU A 290 7.15 0.40 8.02
CA LEU A 290 8.43 0.43 8.77
C LEU A 290 9.61 0.92 7.91
N SER A 291 9.60 0.59 6.62
CA SER A 291 10.60 1.04 5.62
C SER A 291 10.46 2.51 5.20
N HIS A 292 9.74 3.34 5.97
CA HIS A 292 9.60 4.79 5.77
C HIS A 292 10.01 5.60 7.02
N CYS A 293 10.43 4.93 8.09
CA CYS A 293 11.07 5.55 9.26
C CYS A 293 12.52 5.92 8.93
N ASP A 294 13.21 6.69 9.78
CA ASP A 294 14.66 6.82 9.61
C ASP A 294 15.32 5.51 10.06
N HIS A 295 16.34 5.06 9.32
CA HIS A 295 17.03 3.80 9.59
C HIS A 295 18.34 3.67 8.81
N ASN A 296 19.26 2.82 9.31
CA ASN A 296 20.45 2.43 8.55
C ASN A 296 20.08 1.78 7.21
N ARG A 297 20.98 1.81 6.24
CA ARG A 297 20.73 1.23 4.90
C ARG A 297 20.45 -0.26 5.01
N PHE A 298 19.56 -0.77 4.15
CA PHE A 298 19.15 -2.18 4.20
C PHE A 298 20.32 -3.16 4.16
N GLY A 299 20.55 -3.85 5.29
CA GLY A 299 21.63 -4.82 5.47
C GLY A 299 22.96 -4.24 5.98
N GLU A 300 23.10 -2.93 6.15
CA GLU A 300 24.15 -2.32 6.97
C GLU A 300 23.66 -2.35 8.43
N ASN A 301 24.24 -3.23 9.26
CA ASN A 301 23.88 -3.45 10.67
C ASN A 301 25.07 -3.93 11.49
N ASN A 302 24.96 -3.86 12.83
CA ASN A 302 26.00 -4.32 13.77
C ASN A 302 25.62 -5.60 14.56
N CYS A 303 24.34 -5.95 14.58
CA CYS A 303 23.70 -6.87 15.52
C CYS A 303 23.86 -8.39 15.22
N GLY A 304 23.42 -9.23 16.17
CA GLY A 304 23.14 -10.65 15.94
C GLY A 304 21.63 -10.97 16.06
N HIS A 305 21.24 -12.20 15.74
CA HIS A 305 19.86 -12.67 15.97
C HIS A 305 19.51 -12.88 17.47
N SER A 306 20.39 -12.46 18.39
CA SER A 306 20.10 -12.22 19.80
C SER A 306 19.29 -10.94 20.00
N GLU A 307 19.49 -9.95 19.13
CA GLU A 307 18.88 -8.63 19.11
C GLU A 307 17.73 -8.54 18.08
N ASP A 308 17.04 -9.65 17.77
CA ASP A 308 15.91 -9.61 16.83
C ASP A 308 14.65 -9.00 17.48
N ALA A 309 14.20 -7.86 16.93
CA ALA A 309 13.04 -7.12 17.39
C ALA A 309 11.69 -7.87 17.21
N GLY A 310 10.73 -7.55 18.08
CA GLY A 310 9.37 -8.08 18.06
C GLY A 310 8.30 -7.03 18.34
N VAL A 311 7.03 -7.40 18.15
CA VAL A 311 5.86 -6.61 18.54
C VAL A 311 4.77 -7.46 19.18
N ILE A 312 3.93 -6.81 19.99
CA ILE A 312 2.62 -7.32 20.41
C ILE A 312 1.60 -6.21 20.14
N CYS A 313 0.68 -6.43 19.20
CA CYS A 313 -0.38 -5.49 18.85
C CYS A 313 -1.68 -5.74 19.64
N SER A 314 -2.61 -4.79 19.61
CA SER A 314 -3.93 -4.92 20.23
C SER A 314 -4.81 -5.99 19.56
N GLY A 315 -4.53 -6.28 18.28
CA GLY A 315 -5.38 -7.06 17.40
C GLY A 315 -6.57 -6.24 16.89
N LYS A 316 -7.18 -6.69 15.78
CA LYS A 316 -8.45 -6.11 15.27
C LYS A 316 -9.65 -6.36 16.18
N ARG A 317 -9.55 -7.35 17.08
CA ARG A 317 -10.54 -7.70 18.11
C ARG A 317 -9.79 -8.28 19.32
N PRO A 318 -9.53 -7.50 20.38
CA PRO A 318 -8.98 -8.05 21.62
C PRO A 318 -9.96 -9.07 22.21
N GLU A 319 -9.46 -10.19 22.76
CA GLU A 319 -10.36 -11.19 23.35
C GLU A 319 -11.08 -10.64 24.58
N LYS A 320 -12.41 -10.72 24.57
CA LYS A 320 -13.27 -10.27 25.67
C LYS A 320 -12.89 -10.96 26.99
N PRO A 321 -12.71 -10.23 28.10
CA PRO A 321 -12.36 -10.82 29.39
C PRO A 321 -13.35 -11.90 29.82
N GLN A 322 -12.85 -12.97 30.44
CA GLN A 322 -13.69 -14.04 30.98
C GLN A 322 -13.92 -13.84 32.48
N ILE A 323 -15.18 -13.93 32.93
CA ILE A 323 -15.56 -13.92 34.35
C ILE A 323 -15.81 -15.35 34.85
N THR A 324 -15.31 -15.66 36.05
CA THR A 324 -15.49 -16.95 36.74
C THR A 324 -15.80 -16.72 38.22
N PHE A 325 -16.58 -17.62 38.81
CA PHE A 325 -17.01 -17.58 40.21
C PHE A 325 -16.51 -18.83 40.95
N SER A 326 -16.07 -18.65 42.19
CA SER A 326 -15.67 -19.71 43.11
C SER A 326 -16.33 -19.50 44.49
N PRO A 327 -16.95 -20.52 45.11
CA PRO A 327 -17.00 -21.92 44.65
C PRO A 327 -18.02 -22.19 43.53
N ALA A 328 -19.04 -21.34 43.36
CA ALA A 328 -20.11 -21.50 42.38
C ALA A 328 -20.80 -20.16 42.06
N THR A 329 -21.67 -20.15 41.05
CA THR A 329 -22.61 -19.04 40.75
C THR A 329 -23.81 -19.00 41.69
N ASP A 330 -24.17 -20.14 42.29
CA ASP A 330 -25.35 -20.30 43.14
C ASP A 330 -24.90 -20.58 44.58
N VAL A 331 -25.07 -19.59 45.43
CA VAL A 331 -24.54 -19.54 46.81
C VAL A 331 -25.62 -19.15 47.82
N LYS A 332 -25.29 -19.22 49.11
CA LYS A 332 -26.17 -18.81 50.21
C LYS A 332 -25.77 -17.45 50.75
N TRP A 333 -26.72 -16.79 51.40
CA TRP A 333 -26.45 -15.64 52.26
C TRP A 333 -25.35 -16.00 53.29
N GLY A 334 -24.34 -15.14 53.42
CA GLY A 334 -23.19 -15.34 54.29
C GLY A 334 -21.99 -16.06 53.66
N ASP A 335 -22.13 -16.68 52.48
CA ASP A 335 -21.02 -17.38 51.83
C ASP A 335 -19.92 -16.41 51.36
N LYS A 336 -18.66 -16.88 51.39
CA LYS A 336 -17.54 -16.20 50.73
C LYS A 336 -17.55 -16.53 49.24
N VAL A 337 -17.45 -15.51 48.40
CA VAL A 337 -17.37 -15.66 46.93
C VAL A 337 -16.11 -14.99 46.39
N GLU A 338 -15.40 -15.69 45.53
CA GLU A 338 -14.26 -15.15 44.77
C GLU A 338 -14.61 -15.06 43.28
N ILE A 339 -14.50 -13.86 42.72
CA ILE A 339 -14.82 -13.56 41.34
C ILE A 339 -13.52 -13.27 40.60
N THR A 340 -13.12 -14.12 39.67
CA THR A 340 -11.87 -13.95 38.92
C THR A 340 -12.17 -13.53 37.48
N CYS A 341 -11.68 -12.34 37.13
CA CYS A 341 -11.60 -11.87 35.75
C CYS A 341 -10.27 -12.37 35.14
N THR A 342 -10.30 -12.92 33.92
CA THR A 342 -9.10 -13.36 33.18
C THR A 342 -9.10 -12.81 31.75
N VAL A 343 -7.92 -12.71 31.13
CA VAL A 343 -7.76 -12.32 29.72
C VAL A 343 -6.78 -13.25 29.00
N VAL A 344 -7.09 -13.58 27.75
CA VAL A 344 -6.13 -14.21 26.84
C VAL A 344 -5.31 -13.09 26.18
N SER A 345 -4.10 -12.91 26.68
CA SER A 345 -3.14 -11.92 26.16
C SER A 345 -1.71 -12.43 26.35
N GLU A 346 -0.80 -12.04 25.47
CA GLU A 346 0.65 -12.28 25.65
C GLU A 346 1.30 -11.24 26.56
N HIS A 347 0.81 -10.00 26.56
CA HIS A 347 1.37 -8.93 27.41
C HIS A 347 0.83 -9.01 28.85
N LEU A 348 1.74 -8.94 29.81
CA LEU A 348 1.45 -8.89 31.24
C LEU A 348 1.12 -7.46 31.70
N GLY A 349 0.56 -7.32 32.91
CA GLY A 349 0.26 -6.04 33.56
C GLY A 349 -0.93 -5.26 33.00
N GLY A 350 -2.02 -5.13 33.76
CA GLY A 350 -3.16 -4.28 33.40
C GLY A 350 -4.22 -4.13 34.48
N THR A 351 -5.24 -3.32 34.20
CA THR A 351 -6.32 -3.00 35.14
C THR A 351 -7.59 -3.75 34.77
N PHE A 352 -8.11 -4.53 35.71
CA PHE A 352 -9.40 -5.21 35.62
C PHE A 352 -10.44 -4.40 36.38
N VAL A 353 -11.66 -4.32 35.83
CA VAL A 353 -12.80 -3.68 36.48
C VAL A 353 -13.97 -4.66 36.51
N LEU A 354 -14.40 -5.06 37.70
CA LEU A 354 -15.61 -5.85 37.90
C LEU A 354 -16.80 -4.90 38.03
N ARG A 355 -17.84 -5.13 37.23
CA ARG A 355 -19.09 -4.35 37.24
C ARG A 355 -20.31 -5.24 37.36
N LYS A 356 -21.39 -4.66 37.88
CA LYS A 356 -22.74 -5.21 37.81
C LYS A 356 -23.45 -4.61 36.59
N MET A 357 -24.35 -5.37 35.96
CA MET A 357 -25.21 -4.85 34.86
C MET A 357 -26.20 -3.78 35.34
N GLU A 358 -26.53 -3.77 36.64
CA GLU A 358 -27.50 -2.88 37.26
C GLU A 358 -26.84 -1.99 38.32
N GLY A 359 -27.24 -0.71 38.35
CA GLY A 359 -26.74 0.28 39.30
C GLY A 359 -25.34 0.81 38.96
N ASN A 360 -24.61 1.26 39.98
CA ASN A 360 -23.29 1.89 39.83
C ASN A 360 -22.13 1.05 40.43
N PHE A 361 -22.37 -0.23 40.71
CA PHE A 361 -21.36 -1.10 41.35
C PHE A 361 -20.13 -1.26 40.46
N ARG A 362 -18.95 -0.95 41.02
CA ARG A 362 -17.65 -1.03 40.37
C ARG A 362 -16.57 -1.39 41.38
N MET A 363 -15.80 -2.43 41.12
CA MET A 363 -14.52 -2.69 41.79
C MET A 363 -13.40 -2.66 40.74
N GLU A 364 -12.24 -2.11 41.11
CA GLU A 364 -11.09 -1.97 40.22
C GLU A 364 -9.85 -2.59 40.87
N LYS A 365 -9.08 -3.35 40.09
CA LYS A 365 -7.87 -4.03 40.57
C LYS A 365 -6.83 -4.13 39.46
N TYR A 366 -5.65 -3.56 39.70
CA TYR A 366 -4.48 -3.81 38.86
C TYR A 366 -3.90 -5.19 39.17
N SER A 367 -3.39 -5.88 38.15
CA SER A 367 -2.65 -7.13 38.29
C SER A 367 -1.50 -7.18 37.30
N GLN A 368 -0.34 -7.68 37.74
CA GLN A 368 0.76 -8.01 36.84
C GLN A 368 0.48 -9.27 36.00
N HIS A 369 -0.51 -10.08 36.39
CA HIS A 369 -0.82 -11.35 35.73
C HIS A 369 -2.03 -11.22 34.79
N LYS A 370 -2.25 -12.24 33.96
CA LYS A 370 -3.40 -12.38 33.04
C LYS A 370 -4.77 -12.53 33.72
N ALA A 371 -4.84 -12.29 35.04
CA ALA A 371 -6.02 -12.48 35.88
C ALA A 371 -6.02 -11.53 37.09
N ALA A 372 -7.22 -11.19 37.58
CA ALA A 372 -7.44 -10.51 38.84
C ALA A 372 -8.67 -11.07 39.57
N THR A 373 -8.47 -11.49 40.82
CA THR A 373 -9.55 -11.98 41.69
C THR A 373 -10.05 -10.89 42.63
N PHE A 374 -11.36 -10.68 42.64
CA PHE A 374 -12.12 -9.86 43.57
C PHE A 374 -12.77 -10.80 44.62
N VAL A 375 -12.89 -10.35 45.87
CA VAL A 375 -13.35 -11.19 46.99
C VAL A 375 -14.52 -10.51 47.69
N PHE A 376 -15.66 -11.19 47.75
CA PHE A 376 -16.73 -10.89 48.70
C PHE A 376 -16.55 -11.81 49.91
N PRO A 377 -16.20 -11.28 51.11
CA PRO A 377 -15.91 -12.12 52.28
C PRO A 377 -17.17 -12.77 52.89
N SER A 378 -18.34 -12.20 52.60
CA SER A 378 -19.68 -12.64 52.96
C SER A 378 -20.65 -11.95 52.01
N VAL A 379 -21.57 -12.68 51.38
CA VAL A 379 -22.56 -12.12 50.43
C VAL A 379 -23.96 -11.96 51.04
N ASP A 380 -24.68 -10.94 50.59
CA ASP A 380 -26.07 -10.61 50.91
C ASP A 380 -26.88 -10.36 49.62
N PHE A 381 -28.19 -10.09 49.73
CA PHE A 381 -29.04 -9.97 48.54
C PHE A 381 -28.71 -8.77 47.64
N SER A 382 -27.94 -7.77 48.11
CA SER A 382 -27.51 -6.63 47.28
C SER A 382 -26.47 -7.01 46.21
N GLN A 383 -25.64 -8.03 46.47
CA GLN A 383 -24.69 -8.57 45.47
C GLN A 383 -25.33 -9.62 44.55
N LYS A 384 -26.63 -9.94 44.66
CA LYS A 384 -27.32 -10.80 43.69
C LYS A 384 -27.42 -10.09 42.33
N GLY A 385 -27.13 -10.77 41.22
CA GLY A 385 -27.45 -10.32 39.86
C GLY A 385 -26.34 -10.57 38.84
N SER A 386 -26.48 -10.00 37.64
CA SER A 386 -25.52 -10.17 36.53
C SER A 386 -24.27 -9.29 36.67
N TYR A 387 -23.09 -9.88 36.49
CA TYR A 387 -21.78 -9.24 36.53
C TYR A 387 -20.98 -9.46 35.24
N TYR A 388 -20.07 -8.54 34.94
CA TYR A 388 -19.11 -8.64 33.84
C TYR A 388 -17.77 -8.00 34.21
N CYS A 389 -16.73 -8.35 33.45
CA CYS A 389 -15.39 -7.79 33.58
C CYS A 389 -15.08 -6.84 32.40
N GLU A 390 -14.54 -5.67 32.69
CA GLU A 390 -13.78 -4.85 31.73
C GLU A 390 -12.28 -5.05 31.99
N TYR A 391 -11.46 -4.85 30.96
CA TYR A 391 -10.01 -4.80 31.08
C TYR A 391 -9.47 -3.63 30.28
N GLN A 392 -8.50 -2.91 30.87
CA GLN A 392 -7.83 -1.79 30.23
C GLN A 392 -6.31 -1.88 30.45
N LYS A 393 -5.55 -1.69 29.37
CA LYS A 393 -4.09 -1.61 29.38
C LYS A 393 -3.69 -0.16 29.18
N LYS A 394 -3.19 0.48 30.23
CA LYS A 394 -2.55 1.80 30.12
C LYS A 394 -1.12 1.62 29.62
N LEU A 395 -0.79 2.37 28.57
CA LEU A 395 0.55 2.57 28.01
C LEU A 395 0.99 4.02 28.31
N PRO A 396 2.23 4.43 27.99
CA PRO A 396 2.67 5.81 28.23
C PRO A 396 1.77 6.85 27.53
N ASN A 397 1.48 6.62 26.24
CA ASN A 397 0.82 7.60 25.37
C ASN A 397 -0.67 7.30 25.08
N GLN A 398 -1.19 6.14 25.49
CA GLN A 398 -2.56 5.72 25.20
C GLN A 398 -3.15 4.74 26.24
N VAL A 399 -4.48 4.53 26.20
CA VAL A 399 -5.17 3.49 26.97
C VAL A 399 -5.94 2.60 26.00
N ILE A 400 -5.61 1.30 26.01
CA ILE A 400 -6.28 0.29 25.19
C ILE A 400 -7.40 -0.35 26.02
N TYR A 401 -8.63 -0.14 25.56
CA TYR A 401 -9.84 -0.71 26.15
C TYR A 401 -10.22 -2.00 25.44
N TYR A 402 -10.51 -3.05 26.20
CA TYR A 402 -10.97 -4.33 25.65
C TYR A 402 -12.50 -4.34 25.50
N PRO A 403 -13.07 -5.14 24.59
CA PRO A 403 -14.51 -5.37 24.53
C PRO A 403 -15.06 -5.87 25.87
N GLN A 404 -16.33 -5.58 26.14
CA GLN A 404 -17.02 -6.05 27.34
C GLN A 404 -16.88 -7.58 27.49
N GLY A 405 -16.50 -8.03 28.69
CA GLY A 405 -16.40 -9.45 29.02
C GLY A 405 -17.72 -10.21 28.89
N ASN A 406 -17.68 -11.54 29.02
CA ASN A 406 -18.92 -12.30 29.16
C ASN A 406 -19.65 -11.88 30.45
N VAL A 407 -20.97 -12.02 30.44
CA VAL A 407 -21.83 -11.82 31.61
C VAL A 407 -22.01 -13.17 32.30
N ALA A 408 -21.99 -13.17 33.64
CA ALA A 408 -22.40 -14.30 34.47
C ALA A 408 -23.20 -13.80 35.69
N GLU A 409 -24.16 -14.60 36.14
CA GLU A 409 -25.07 -14.23 37.23
C GLU A 409 -24.62 -14.82 38.57
N LEU A 410 -24.67 -14.00 39.62
CA LEU A 410 -24.52 -14.43 41.01
C LEU A 410 -25.91 -14.61 41.62
N SER A 411 -26.33 -15.87 41.80
CA SER A 411 -27.53 -16.29 42.50
C SER A 411 -27.26 -16.41 43.99
N ILE A 412 -28.07 -15.74 44.82
CA ILE A 412 -27.96 -15.79 46.27
C ILE A 412 -29.29 -16.27 46.85
N THR A 413 -29.21 -17.35 47.63
CA THR A 413 -30.34 -18.01 48.30
C THR A 413 -30.37 -17.66 49.79
N GLY A 414 -31.56 -17.61 50.38
CA GLY A 414 -31.71 -17.52 51.84
C GLY A 414 -31.38 -18.84 52.54
N GLN A 415 -31.24 -18.78 53.87
CA GLN A 415 -31.35 -19.96 54.73
C GLN A 415 -32.81 -20.37 54.92
#